data_AF-A0A921H5V5-F1
#
_entry.id   AF-A0A921H5V5-F1
#
_cell.length_a   1.000
_cell.length_b   1.000
_cell.length_c   1.000
_cell.angle_alpha   90.00
_cell.angle_beta   90.00
_cell.angle_gamma   90.00
#
_symmetry.space_group_name_H-M   'P 1'
#
loop_
_entity.id
_entity.type
_entity.pdbx_description
1 polymer ?
#
loop_
_entity_poly.entity_id
_entity_poly.type
_entity_poly.pdbx_seq_one_letter_code
_entity_poly.pdbx_strand_id
1 'polypeptide(L)'
;MKRIIFILGIVLICLNACHEKTIGYLITENASYDPDTLVIPQVLDPIKDAIRIKNQAPWISYALQGYEGTEQIMFSVESVTSTSGETEARKFKDELKIRGGGALEYPLEHAAGSGTYVVSVRLTNPGYSQVVENAFTFIIE
;
A
#
# COMPACT_ATOMS: atom_id res chain seq x y z
N MET A 1 -1.62 -46.60 -38.00
CA MET A 1 -0.86 -46.54 -36.72
C MET A 1 0.25 -45.49 -36.74
N LYS A 2 1.26 -45.58 -37.63
CA LYS A 2 2.35 -44.57 -37.73
C LYS A 2 1.89 -43.11 -37.91
N ARG A 3 0.84 -42.86 -38.72
CA ARG A 3 0.26 -41.51 -38.93
C ARG A 3 -0.49 -40.95 -37.70
N ILE A 4 -1.10 -41.82 -36.89
CA ILE A 4 -1.82 -41.44 -35.66
C ILE A 4 -0.81 -41.06 -34.57
N ILE A 5 0.29 -41.81 -34.46
CA ILE A 5 1.41 -41.50 -33.54
C ILE A 5 2.03 -40.15 -33.90
N PHE A 6 2.20 -39.86 -35.19
CA PHE A 6 2.71 -38.56 -35.66
C PHE A 6 1.78 -37.39 -35.32
N ILE A 7 0.47 -37.54 -35.53
CA ILE A 7 -0.54 -36.53 -35.16
C ILE A 7 -0.56 -36.30 -33.64
N LEU A 8 -0.50 -37.37 -32.84
CA LEU A 8 -0.50 -37.29 -31.38
C LEU A 8 0.76 -36.58 -30.85
N GLY A 9 1.92 -36.80 -31.47
CA GLY A 9 3.16 -36.10 -31.14
C GLY A 9 3.11 -34.60 -31.45
N ILE A 10 2.51 -34.19 -32.57
CA ILE A 10 2.36 -32.78 -32.95
C ILE A 10 1.41 -32.05 -31.99
N VAL A 11 0.29 -32.68 -31.60
CA VAL A 11 -0.67 -32.11 -30.64
C VAL A 11 -0.03 -31.90 -29.26
N LEU A 12 0.82 -32.83 -28.81
CA LEU A 12 1.52 -32.73 -27.51
C LEU A 12 2.56 -31.58 -27.49
N ILE A 13 3.18 -31.27 -28.63
CA ILE A 13 4.14 -30.16 -28.78
C ILE A 13 3.40 -28.80 -28.78
N CYS A 14 2.22 -28.72 -29.39
CA CYS A 14 1.43 -27.48 -29.44
C CYS A 14 0.86 -27.07 -28.07
N LEU A 15 0.67 -28.00 -27.12
CA LEU A 15 0.13 -27.71 -25.79
C LEU A 15 1.11 -26.98 -24.86
N ASN A 16 2.41 -26.93 -25.20
CA ASN A 16 3.45 -26.29 -24.38
C ASN A 16 3.98 -24.97 -24.99
N ALA A 17 3.42 -24.51 -26.12
CA ALA A 17 3.95 -23.38 -26.88
C ALA A 17 3.52 -21.99 -26.37
N CYS A 18 2.58 -21.92 -25.43
CA CYS A 18 2.21 -20.66 -24.77
C CYS A 18 2.88 -20.59 -23.39
N HIS A 19 4.14 -20.17 -23.34
CA HIS A 19 4.72 -19.67 -22.10
C HIS A 19 4.77 -18.15 -22.20
N GLU A 20 3.76 -17.49 -21.62
CA GLU A 20 3.72 -16.04 -21.54
C GLU A 20 4.84 -15.59 -20.60
N LYS A 21 5.85 -14.88 -21.12
CA LYS A 21 6.95 -14.37 -20.32
C LYS A 21 6.45 -13.16 -19.53
N THR A 22 6.48 -13.24 -18.20
CA THR A 22 6.17 -12.09 -17.34
C THR A 22 7.18 -10.97 -17.64
N ILE A 23 6.69 -9.82 -18.10
CA ILE A 23 7.51 -8.65 -18.40
C ILE A 23 7.57 -7.77 -17.14
N GLY A 24 8.75 -7.24 -16.86
CA GLY A 24 8.97 -6.29 -15.76
C GLY A 24 9.54 -6.94 -14.51
N TYR A 25 9.57 -6.16 -13.43
CA TYR A 25 9.97 -6.61 -12.09
C TYR A 25 9.42 -5.65 -11.05
N LEU A 26 9.38 -6.10 -9.80
CA LEU A 26 9.09 -5.30 -8.61
C LEU A 26 9.97 -5.84 -7.48
N ILE A 27 10.65 -4.97 -6.75
CA ILE A 27 11.50 -5.28 -5.60
C ILE A 27 11.14 -4.30 -4.49
N THR A 28 10.75 -4.81 -3.33
CA THR A 28 10.34 -3.99 -2.17
C THR A 28 11.14 -4.30 -0.90
N GLU A 29 12.27 -5.03 -1.01
CA GLU A 29 13.06 -5.47 0.14
C GLU A 29 13.59 -4.30 0.99
N ASN A 30 13.96 -3.20 0.34
CA ASN A 30 14.43 -1.98 1.00
C ASN A 30 13.35 -0.90 1.08
N ALA A 31 12.08 -1.26 0.81
CA ALA A 31 11.01 -0.28 0.77
C ALA A 31 10.64 0.18 2.18
N SER A 32 10.74 1.47 2.46
CA SER A 32 10.44 2.05 3.77
C SER A 32 10.00 3.51 3.68
N TYR A 33 9.37 3.98 4.77
CA TYR A 33 9.13 5.40 5.01
C TYR A 33 10.20 5.93 5.97
N ASP A 34 10.64 7.17 5.77
CA ASP A 34 11.55 7.86 6.68
C ASP A 34 11.11 9.32 6.88
N PRO A 35 10.60 9.69 8.08
CA PRO A 35 10.24 8.81 9.19
C PRO A 35 9.08 7.86 8.83
N ASP A 36 9.00 6.73 9.55
CA ASP A 36 7.94 5.73 9.44
C ASP A 36 6.74 5.98 10.38
N THR A 37 6.77 7.09 11.10
CA THR A 37 5.80 7.41 12.15
C THR A 37 5.27 8.83 12.02
N LEU A 38 3.97 9.02 12.20
CA LEU A 38 3.33 10.32 12.29
C LEU A 38 2.43 10.40 13.53
N VAL A 39 2.63 11.45 14.33
CA VAL A 39 1.79 11.75 15.50
C VAL A 39 0.72 12.76 15.11
N ILE A 40 -0.53 12.46 15.45
CA ILE A 40 -1.72 13.27 15.21
C ILE A 40 -2.33 13.62 16.59
N PRO A 41 -2.44 14.92 16.93
CA PRO A 41 -3.10 15.32 18.15
C PRO A 41 -4.60 15.02 18.09
N GLN A 42 -5.14 14.44 19.15
CA GLN A 42 -6.59 14.22 19.33
C GLN A 42 -7.33 15.57 19.42
N VAL A 43 -6.71 16.56 20.06
CA VAL A 43 -7.25 17.92 20.21
C VAL A 43 -6.28 18.91 19.58
N LEU A 44 -6.72 19.58 18.52
CA LEU A 44 -5.92 20.60 17.82
C LEU A 44 -5.75 21.84 18.70
N ASP A 45 -4.54 22.38 18.73
CA ASP A 45 -4.24 23.63 19.42
C ASP A 45 -4.66 24.80 18.50
N PRO A 46 -5.59 25.68 18.93
CA PRO A 46 -6.14 26.72 18.07
C PRO A 46 -5.11 27.77 17.63
N ILE A 47 -3.97 27.85 18.31
CA ILE A 47 -2.87 28.76 17.99
C ILE A 47 -1.81 28.04 17.16
N LYS A 48 -1.33 26.87 17.60
CA LYS A 48 -0.27 26.13 16.89
C LYS A 48 -0.76 25.52 15.58
N ASP A 49 -1.98 25.00 15.56
CA ASP A 49 -2.59 24.36 14.39
C ASP A 49 -3.47 25.32 13.57
N ALA A 50 -3.46 26.62 13.87
CA ALA A 50 -4.33 27.62 13.26
C ALA A 50 -4.35 27.56 11.72
N ILE A 51 -3.18 27.40 11.09
CA ILE A 51 -3.07 27.33 9.62
C ILE A 51 -3.64 26.01 9.08
N ARG A 52 -3.41 24.90 9.79
CA ARG A 52 -3.96 23.60 9.42
C ARG A 52 -5.47 23.58 9.55
N ILE A 53 -6.02 24.09 10.67
CA ILE A 53 -7.46 24.26 10.90
C ILE A 53 -8.08 25.14 9.81
N LYS A 54 -7.49 26.32 9.56
CA LYS A 54 -7.98 27.27 8.56
C LYS A 54 -8.08 26.64 7.16
N ASN A 55 -7.11 25.82 6.79
CA ASN A 55 -7.02 25.23 5.46
C ASN A 55 -7.61 23.82 5.38
N GLN A 56 -8.11 23.26 6.49
CA GLN A 56 -8.53 21.86 6.58
C GLN A 56 -7.45 20.90 6.08
N ALA A 57 -6.19 21.20 6.40
CA ALA A 57 -5.06 20.47 5.84
C ALA A 57 -4.92 19.09 6.49
N PRO A 58 -4.84 18.00 5.72
CA PRO A 58 -4.71 16.66 6.25
C PRO A 58 -3.32 16.40 6.82
N TRP A 59 -3.19 15.26 7.50
CA TRP A 59 -1.94 14.67 7.95
C TRP A 59 -1.37 13.79 6.84
N ILE A 60 -0.12 14.03 6.44
CA ILE A 60 0.47 13.35 5.28
C ILE A 60 1.84 12.80 5.66
N SER A 61 2.11 11.54 5.30
CA SER A 61 3.45 10.94 5.39
C SER A 61 4.36 11.41 4.26
N TYR A 62 5.64 11.11 4.34
CA TYR A 62 6.48 11.13 3.14
C TYR A 62 6.06 10.02 2.17
N ALA A 63 6.54 10.12 0.92
CA ALA A 63 6.40 9.03 -0.04
C ALA A 63 7.18 7.79 0.44
N LEU A 64 6.69 6.60 0.08
CA LEU A 64 7.45 5.38 0.28
C LEU A 64 8.71 5.47 -0.59
N GLN A 65 9.84 5.01 -0.08
CA GLN A 65 11.13 5.03 -0.78
C GLN A 65 11.72 3.62 -0.82
N GLY A 66 12.81 3.42 -1.56
CA GLY A 66 13.57 2.16 -1.55
C GLY A 66 12.94 0.97 -2.28
N TYR A 67 11.87 1.17 -3.05
CA TYR A 67 11.35 0.18 -3.99
C TYR A 67 11.90 0.40 -5.39
N GLU A 68 12.01 -0.68 -6.16
CA GLU A 68 12.37 -0.66 -7.57
C GLU A 68 11.34 -1.45 -8.39
N GLY A 69 11.02 -0.98 -9.59
CA GLY A 69 10.18 -1.73 -10.49
C GLY A 69 9.95 -1.06 -11.82
N THR A 70 9.36 -1.80 -12.75
CA THR A 70 8.93 -1.25 -14.03
C THR A 70 7.63 -0.46 -13.87
N GLU A 71 7.59 0.77 -14.36
CA GLU A 71 6.41 1.64 -14.35
C GLU A 71 5.25 1.05 -15.17
N GLN A 72 3.97 1.27 -14.84
CA GLN A 72 3.48 2.08 -13.71
C GLN A 72 3.35 1.25 -12.42
N ILE A 73 3.83 1.77 -11.29
CA ILE A 73 3.65 1.17 -9.96
C ILE A 73 2.43 1.80 -9.26
N MET A 74 1.49 0.95 -8.85
CA MET A 74 0.29 1.32 -8.11
C MET A 74 0.43 0.99 -6.63
N PHE A 75 -0.10 1.87 -5.78
CA PHE A 75 -0.08 1.74 -4.32
C PHE A 75 -1.50 1.59 -3.78
N SER A 76 -1.68 0.69 -2.82
CA SER A 76 -2.94 0.52 -2.09
C SER A 76 -2.68 0.23 -0.63
N VAL A 77 -3.59 0.65 0.25
CA VAL A 77 -3.60 0.22 1.65
C VAL A 77 -3.97 -1.27 1.69
N GLU A 78 -3.08 -2.10 2.20
CA GLU A 78 -3.34 -3.54 2.36
C GLU A 78 -4.18 -3.77 3.61
N SER A 79 -3.64 -3.38 4.76
CA SER A 79 -4.24 -3.61 6.07
C SER A 79 -3.91 -2.46 7.02
N VAL A 80 -4.74 -2.32 8.05
CA VAL A 80 -4.50 -1.45 9.19
C VAL A 80 -4.80 -2.29 10.43
N THR A 81 -3.88 -2.29 11.39
CA THR A 81 -4.10 -2.87 12.71
C THR A 81 -4.05 -1.77 13.76
N SER A 82 -4.74 -1.97 14.90
CA SER A 82 -4.76 -0.98 15.98
C SER A 82 -4.62 -1.60 17.35
N THR A 83 -3.87 -0.94 18.23
CA THR A 83 -3.82 -1.27 19.67
C THR A 83 -5.15 -1.00 20.38
N SER A 84 -6.01 -0.14 19.81
CA SER A 84 -7.34 0.20 20.32
C SER A 84 -8.44 -0.76 19.80
N GLY A 85 -8.06 -1.80 19.05
CA GLY A 85 -8.94 -2.86 18.58
C GLY A 85 -9.46 -2.68 17.15
N GLU A 86 -10.09 -3.74 16.65
CA GLU A 86 -10.51 -3.88 15.25
C GLU A 86 -11.51 -2.81 14.79
N THR A 87 -12.40 -2.36 15.68
CA THR A 87 -13.37 -1.31 15.35
C THR A 87 -12.68 0.02 15.05
N GLU A 88 -11.68 0.39 15.84
CA GLU A 88 -10.91 1.62 15.61
C GLU A 88 -10.02 1.48 14.37
N ALA A 89 -9.39 0.32 14.17
CA ALA A 89 -8.63 0.03 12.96
C ALA A 89 -9.48 0.19 11.69
N ARG A 90 -10.75 -0.25 11.71
CA ARG A 90 -11.68 -0.10 10.59
C ARG A 90 -12.02 1.38 10.33
N LYS A 91 -12.39 2.15 11.37
CA LYS A 91 -12.64 3.59 11.22
C LYS A 91 -11.46 4.31 10.60
N PHE A 92 -10.25 4.03 11.10
CA PHE A 92 -9.02 4.60 10.58
C PHE A 92 -8.81 4.22 9.10
N LYS A 93 -8.94 2.92 8.78
CA LYS A 93 -8.76 2.43 7.41
C LYS A 93 -9.75 3.04 6.42
N ASP A 94 -11.00 3.23 6.83
CA ASP A 94 -12.06 3.77 5.96
C ASP A 94 -11.78 5.23 5.54
N GLU A 95 -11.03 5.97 6.34
CA GLU A 95 -10.68 7.38 6.09
C GLU A 95 -9.26 7.57 5.52
N LEU A 96 -8.39 6.56 5.65
CA LEU A 96 -7.02 6.59 5.15
C LEU A 96 -6.97 6.52 3.62
N LYS A 97 -6.21 7.45 3.03
CA LYS A 97 -5.96 7.49 1.58
C LYS A 97 -4.48 7.25 1.30
N ILE A 98 -4.20 6.73 0.12
CA ILE A 98 -2.84 6.61 -0.41
C ILE A 98 -2.75 7.32 -1.74
N ARG A 99 -1.73 8.15 -1.90
CA ARG A 99 -1.48 9.02 -3.06
C ARG A 99 -0.21 8.56 -3.79
N GLY A 100 0.08 9.22 -4.93
CA GLY A 100 1.24 8.89 -5.76
C GLY A 100 2.54 8.79 -4.96
N GLY A 101 3.40 7.84 -5.34
CA GLY A 101 4.62 7.49 -4.58
C GLY A 101 4.35 6.79 -3.25
N GLY A 102 3.11 6.40 -2.96
CA GLY A 102 2.73 5.70 -1.74
C GLY A 102 2.48 6.61 -0.54
N ALA A 103 2.50 7.93 -0.68
CA ALA A 103 2.26 8.84 0.45
C ALA A 103 0.87 8.60 1.07
N LEU A 104 0.83 8.36 2.38
CA LEU A 104 -0.38 8.13 3.14
C LEU A 104 -0.95 9.46 3.61
N GLU A 105 -2.26 9.62 3.46
CA GLU A 105 -2.99 10.82 3.86
C GLU A 105 -4.16 10.45 4.77
N TYR A 106 -4.22 11.11 5.91
CA TYR A 106 -5.29 10.97 6.89
C TYR A 106 -5.97 12.33 7.13
N PRO A 107 -7.32 12.42 7.12
CA PRO A 107 -8.00 13.71 7.18
C PRO A 107 -7.81 14.41 8.53
N LEU A 108 -7.99 15.74 8.53
CA LEU A 108 -7.89 16.54 9.74
C LEU A 108 -8.98 16.15 10.75
N GLU A 109 -10.23 16.17 10.30
CA GLU A 109 -11.39 15.65 11.03
C GLU A 109 -11.54 14.17 10.70
N HIS A 110 -11.58 13.33 11.74
CA HIS A 110 -11.53 11.88 11.60
C HIS A 110 -12.33 11.19 12.71
N ALA A 111 -12.79 9.96 12.44
CA ALA A 111 -13.65 9.20 13.34
C ALA A 111 -12.88 8.28 14.30
N ALA A 112 -11.66 7.87 13.95
CA ALA A 112 -10.85 6.98 14.78
C ALA A 112 -10.40 7.68 16.08
N GLY A 113 -10.46 6.99 17.21
CA GLY A 113 -10.04 7.51 18.51
C GLY A 113 -8.52 7.43 18.73
N SER A 114 -8.09 7.76 19.95
CA SER A 114 -6.70 7.61 20.36
C SER A 114 -6.22 6.17 20.20
N GLY A 115 -4.98 5.99 19.77
CA GLY A 115 -4.42 4.67 19.52
C GLY A 115 -3.23 4.69 18.58
N THR A 116 -2.60 3.53 18.45
CA THR A 116 -1.53 3.30 17.49
C THR A 116 -2.09 2.48 16.32
N TYR A 117 -1.94 2.99 15.11
CA TYR A 117 -2.44 2.39 13.87
C TYR A 117 -1.28 2.03 12.96
N VAL A 118 -1.09 0.75 12.71
CA VAL A 118 0.02 0.23 11.89
C VAL A 118 -0.52 -0.19 10.53
N VAL A 119 0.04 0.38 9.47
CA VAL A 119 -0.44 0.28 8.09
C VAL A 119 0.53 -0.58 7.26
N SER A 120 0.01 -1.61 6.62
CA SER A 120 0.73 -2.33 5.55
C SER A 120 0.32 -1.78 4.19
N VAL A 121 1.29 -1.65 3.27
CA VAL A 121 1.07 -1.05 1.94
C VAL A 121 1.42 -2.06 0.85
N ARG A 122 0.53 -2.20 -0.13
CA ARG A 122 0.74 -3.05 -1.30
C ARG A 122 1.22 -2.21 -2.47
N LEU A 123 2.28 -2.69 -3.12
CA LEU A 123 2.77 -2.19 -4.40
C LEU A 123 2.41 -3.22 -5.47
N THR A 124 1.92 -2.76 -6.61
CA THR A 124 1.54 -3.63 -7.72
C THR A 124 1.93 -3.01 -9.05
N ASN A 125 2.51 -3.81 -9.93
CA ASN A 125 2.72 -3.48 -11.33
C ASN A 125 2.36 -4.71 -12.19
N PRO A 126 2.38 -4.62 -13.53
CA PRO A 126 2.00 -5.75 -14.38
C PRO A 126 2.81 -7.01 -14.05
N GLY A 127 2.12 -8.06 -13.59
CA GLY A 127 2.72 -9.36 -13.27
C GLY A 127 3.30 -9.51 -11.86
N TYR A 128 3.37 -8.46 -11.04
CA TYR A 128 3.90 -8.54 -9.68
C TYR A 128 3.05 -7.76 -8.66
N SER A 129 2.93 -8.31 -7.46
CA SER A 129 2.31 -7.65 -6.32
C SER A 129 3.04 -8.04 -5.05
N GLN A 130 3.46 -7.06 -4.26
CA GLN A 130 4.19 -7.26 -3.00
C GLN A 130 3.61 -6.36 -1.92
N VAL A 131 3.63 -6.86 -0.68
CA VAL A 131 3.20 -6.11 0.49
C VAL A 131 4.43 -5.73 1.30
N VAL A 132 4.54 -4.45 1.62
CA VAL A 132 5.41 -3.95 2.68
C VAL A 132 4.60 -3.98 3.96
N GLU A 133 4.87 -4.99 4.78
CA GLU A 133 4.14 -5.20 6.04
C GLU A 133 4.58 -4.21 7.11
N ASN A 134 3.64 -3.73 7.92
CA ASN A 134 3.90 -2.78 9.02
C ASN A 134 4.71 -1.55 8.56
N ALA A 135 4.41 -1.05 7.37
CA ALA A 135 5.21 -0.04 6.69
C ALA A 135 5.19 1.33 7.39
N PHE A 136 4.07 1.72 7.99
CA PHE A 136 3.92 3.05 8.59
C PHE A 136 3.04 3.03 9.84
N THR A 137 3.38 3.86 10.82
CA THR A 137 2.66 3.98 12.09
C THR A 137 2.05 5.37 12.25
N PHE A 138 0.74 5.43 12.47
CA PHE A 138 0.08 6.64 12.97
C PHE A 138 -0.18 6.51 14.46
N ILE A 139 0.06 7.58 15.22
CA ILE A 139 -0.24 7.67 16.65
C ILE A 139 -1.23 8.80 16.84
N ILE A 140 -2.43 8.50 17.34
CA ILE A 140 -3.43 9.51 17.72
C ILE A 140 -3.41 9.65 19.24
N GLU A 141 -3.04 10.83 19.75
CA GLU A 141 -2.89 11.12 21.19
C GLU A 141 -3.31 12.54 21.62
#